data_AF-A0A544TI23-F1
#
_entry.id   AF-A0A544TI23-F1
#
_cell.length_a   1.000
_cell.length_b   1.000
_cell.length_c   1.000
_cell.angle_alpha   90.00
_cell.angle_beta   90.00
_cell.angle_gamma   90.00
#
_symmetry.space_group_name_H-M   'P 1'
#
loop_
_entity.id
_entity.type
_entity.pdbx_description
1 polymer ?
#
loop_
_entity_poly.entity_id
_entity_poly.type
_entity_poly.pdbx_seq_one_letter_code
_entity_poly.pdbx_strand_id
1 'polypeptide(L)' 'MNNKNIFLNIIGSLLCFIMFCVGMLYAEQVPLLILVGIVGLSGFSYFVYRIVTVTIANHK' A
#
# COMPACT_ATOMS: atom_id res chain seq x y z
N MET A 1 -18.84 -2.66 12.01
CA MET A 1 -17.50 -2.45 11.45
C MET A 1 -16.47 -2.89 12.48
N ASN A 2 -15.76 -4.00 12.27
CA ASN A 2 -14.78 -4.46 13.26
C ASN A 2 -13.51 -3.61 13.08
N ASN A 3 -13.18 -2.73 14.02
CA ASN A 3 -12.05 -1.79 13.94
C ASN A 3 -10.73 -2.46 13.49
N LYS A 4 -10.59 -3.77 13.76
CA LYS A 4 -9.50 -4.62 13.30
C LYS A 4 -9.24 -4.58 11.78
N ASN A 5 -10.28 -4.48 10.94
CA ASN A 5 -10.10 -4.53 9.47
C ASN A 5 -9.56 -3.22 8.90
N ILE A 6 -9.91 -2.08 9.50
CA ILE A 6 -9.37 -0.77 9.13
C ILE A 6 -7.90 -0.68 9.54
N PHE A 7 -7.59 -1.12 10.76
CA PHE A 7 -6.22 -1.15 11.27
C PHE A 7 -5.30 -2.04 10.42
N LEU A 8 -5.79 -3.21 9.99
CA LEU A 8 -5.06 -4.09 9.07
C LEU A 8 -4.81 -3.46 7.70
N ASN A 9 -5.78 -2.73 7.14
CA ASN A 9 -5.58 -2.04 5.86
C ASN A 9 -4.59 -0.87 5.98
N ILE A 10 -4.59 -0.14 7.09
CA ILE A 10 -3.63 0.95 7.36
C ILE A 10 -2.22 0.38 7.53
N ILE A 11 -2.06 -0.70 8.29
CA ILE A 11 -0.76 -1.39 8.42
C ILE A 11 -0.30 -1.93 7.06
N GLY A 12 -1.21 -2.51 6.28
CA GLY A 12 -0.90 -3.01 4.93
C GLY A 12 -0.46 -1.91 3.97
N SER A 13 -1.08 -0.72 4.02
CA SER A 13 -0.66 0.42 3.21
C SER A 13 0.70 0.95 3.66
N LEU A 14 0.94 1.07 4.97
CA LEU A 14 2.23 1.50 5.51
C LEU A 14 3.36 0.55 5.09
N LEU A 15 3.09 -0.76 5.11
CA LEU A 15 4.06 -1.79 4.72
C LEU A 15 4.37 -1.75 3.22
N CYS A 16 3.36 -1.55 2.36
CA CYS A 16 3.55 -1.32 0.92
C CYS A 16 4.37 -0.05 0.64
N PHE A 17 4.15 1.02 1.43
CA PHE A 17 4.90 2.27 1.28
C PHE A 17 6.36 2.11 1.68
N ILE A 18 6.65 1.40 2.76
CA ILE A 18 8.03 1.06 3.16
C ILE A 18 8.71 0.23 2.06
N MET A 19 8.01 -0.78 1.50
CA MET A 19 8.53 -1.59 0.40
C MET A 19 8.85 -0.74 -0.84
N PHE A 20 8.01 0.25 -1.14
CA PHE A 20 8.26 1.20 -2.21
C PHE A 20 9.50 2.07 -1.94
N CYS A 21 9.63 2.64 -0.73
CA CYS A 21 10.80 3.44 -0.35
C CYS A 21 12.10 2.64 -0.45
N VAL A 22 12.11 1.39 0.03
CA VAL A 22 13.27 0.49 -0.07
C VAL A 22 13.55 0.15 -1.54
N GLY A 23 12.52 -0.14 -2.34
CA GLY A 23 12.66 -0.41 -3.77
C GLY A 23 13.29 0.77 -4.53
N MET A 24 12.93 2.01 -4.20
CA MET A 24 13.54 3.20 -4.77
C MET A 24 14.97 3.46 -4.25
N LEU A 25 15.22 3.25 -2.95
CA LEU A 25 16.53 3.52 -2.35
C LEU A 25 17.65 2.67 -2.96
N TYR A 26 17.33 1.42 -3.29
CA TYR A 26 18.27 0.47 -3.90
C TYR A 26 18.11 0.36 -5.43
N ALA A 27 17.24 1.17 -6.04
CA ALA A 27 17.01 1.17 -7.48
C ALA A 27 18.28 1.54 -8.29
N GLU A 28 19.15 2.36 -7.70
CA GLU A 28 20.42 2.77 -8.32
C GLU A 28 21.39 1.58 -8.48
N GLN A 29 21.39 0.67 -7.52
CA GLN A 29 22.33 -0.47 -7.50
C GLN A 29 21.80 -1.67 -8.28
N VAL A 30 20.47 -1.87 -8.29
CA VAL A 30 19.83 -3.00 -8.95
C VAL A 30 18.58 -2.52 -9.69
N PRO A 31 18.61 -2.41 -11.04
CA PRO A 31 17.48 -1.90 -11.82
C PRO A 31 16.19 -2.72 -11.65
N LEU A 32 16.30 -4.01 -11.32
CA LEU A 32 15.15 -4.89 -11.07
C LEU A 32 14.36 -4.49 -9.81
N LEU A 33 14.96 -3.78 -8.84
CA LEU A 33 14.25 -3.34 -7.64
C LEU A 33 13.23 -2.22 -7.93
N ILE A 34 13.35 -1.54 -9.06
CA ILE A 34 12.32 -0.60 -9.55
C ILE A 34 10.99 -1.34 -9.73
N LEU A 35 11.03 -2.59 -10.22
CA LEU A 35 9.85 -3.41 -10.44
C LEU A 35 9.16 -3.75 -9.11
N VAL A 36 9.95 -3.99 -8.05
CA VAL A 36 9.46 -4.14 -6.67
C VAL A 36 8.80 -2.85 -6.17
N GLY A 37 9.39 -1.69 -6.49
CA GLY A 37 8.79 -0.38 -6.19
C GLY A 37 7.43 -0.18 -6.87
N ILE A 38 7.30 -0.52 -8.16
CA ILE A 38 6.04 -0.41 -8.90
C ILE A 38 4.96 -1.33 -8.30
N VAL A 39 5.34 -2.56 -7.92
CA VAL A 39 4.43 -3.49 -7.23
C VAL A 39 4.02 -2.94 -5.85
N GLY A 40 4.95 -2.33 -5.10
CA GLY A 40 4.66 -1.67 -3.82
C GLY A 40 3.67 -0.50 -3.96
N LEU A 41 3.86 0.36 -4.96
CA LEU A 41 2.99 1.51 -5.24
C LEU A 41 1.58 1.10 -5.71
N SER A 42 1.50 0.08 -6.58
CA SER A 42 0.22 -0.46 -7.05
C SER A 42 -0.55 -1.15 -5.93
N GLY A 43 0.13 -1.92 -5.07
CA GLY A 43 -0.45 -2.48 -3.85
C GLY A 43 -0.94 -1.40 -2.88
N PHE A 44 -0.15 -0.35 -2.66
CA PHE A 44 -0.54 0.79 -1.85
C PHE A 44 -1.83 1.45 -2.36
N SER A 45 -1.90 1.75 -3.67
CA SER A 45 -3.10 2.35 -4.27
C SER A 45 -4.33 1.46 -4.14
N TYR A 46 -4.19 0.14 -4.29
CA TYR A 46 -5.29 -0.80 -4.10
C TYR A 46 -5.81 -0.81 -2.66
N PHE A 47 -4.91 -0.83 -1.67
CA PHE A 47 -5.29 -0.78 -0.26
C PHE A 47 -5.99 0.54 0.10
N VAL A 48 -5.47 1.67 -0.37
CA VAL A 48 -6.10 2.98 -0.16
C VAL A 48 -7.49 3.04 -0.82
N TYR A 49 -7.61 2.59 -2.06
CA TYR A 49 -8.89 2.52 -2.77
C TYR A 49 -9.90 1.69 -1.97
N ARG A 50 -9.53 0.49 -1.52
CA ARG A 50 -10.39 -0.37 -0.71
C ARG A 50 -10.84 0.32 0.58
N ILE A 51 -9.95 1.02 1.30
CA ILE A 51 -10.30 1.76 2.52
C ILE A 51 -11.35 2.83 2.21
N VAL A 52 -11.15 3.61 1.15
CA VAL A 52 -12.05 4.70 0.76
C VAL A 52 -13.42 4.14 0.35
N THR A 53 -13.46 3.09 -0.48
CA THR A 53 -14.72 2.46 -0.90
C THR A 53 -15.50 1.88 0.27
N VAL A 54 -14.83 1.22 1.22
CA VAL A 54 -15.47 0.67 2.43
C VAL A 54 -16.00 1.78 3.33
N THR A 55 -15.25 2.88 3.47
CA THR A 55 -15.68 4.04 4.27
C THR A 55 -16.92 4.69 3.65
N ILE A 56 -16.93 4.90 2.33
CA ILE A 56 -18.08 5.44 1.59
C ILE A 56 -19.30 4.52 1.72
N ALA A 57 -19.11 3.20 1.62
CA ALA A 57 -20.21 2.24 1.75
C ALA A 57 -20.79 2.15 3.17
N ASN A 58 -20.03 2.49 4.22
CA ASN A 58 -20.54 2.56 5.59
C ASN A 58 -21.27 3.87 5.91
N HIS A 59 -21.14 4.89 5.06
CA HIS A 59 -21.71 6.22 5.28
C HIS A 59 -23.06 6.43 4.54
N LYS A 60 -23.66 5.35 4.01
CA LYS A 60 -24.95 5.30 3.31
C LYS A 60 -25.90 4.38 4.05
#